data_AF-A0A641IW41-F1
#
_entry.id   AF-A0A641IW41-F1
#
_cell.length_a   1.000
_cell.length_b   1.000
_cell.length_c   1.000
_cell.angle_alpha   90.00
_cell.angle_beta   90.00
_cell.angle_gamma   90.00
#
_symmetry.space_group_name_H-M   'P 1'
#
loop_
_entity.id
_entity.type
_entity.pdbx_description
1 polymer ?
#
loop_
_entity_poly.entity_id
_entity_poly.type
_entity_poly.pdbx_seq_one_letter_code
_entity_poly.pdbx_strand_id
1 'polypeptide(L)'
;VIDRDTIKWWLKQSREAQSAIMTDEIPLDDALLQLREFIDENSGEFFVQVWGNGANFDNTILRRSYERQGIPCPWRYYNDRDVRTIVELGKAIDFDARTAIPFEGERHNALDDARYQAKYVS
;
A
#
# COMPACT_ATOMS: atom_id res chain seq x y z
N VAL A 1 2.15 -21.59 -1.35
CA VAL A 1 2.31 -22.18 -0.01
C VAL A 1 2.35 -21.03 0.97
N ILE A 2 1.59 -21.10 2.07
CA ILE A 2 1.61 -20.05 3.09
C ILE A 2 2.87 -20.24 3.95
N ASP A 3 3.61 -19.16 4.15
CA ASP A 3 4.83 -19.17 4.95
C ASP A 3 4.52 -19.18 6.45
N ARG A 4 5.14 -20.12 7.19
CA ARG A 4 4.86 -20.31 8.63
C ARG A 4 5.38 -19.15 9.46
N ASP A 5 6.49 -18.54 9.05
CA ASP A 5 7.09 -17.45 9.81
C ASP A 5 6.29 -16.16 9.65
N THR A 6 5.67 -15.96 8.48
CA THR A 6 4.68 -14.91 8.24
C THR A 6 3.47 -15.05 9.17
N ILE A 7 2.93 -16.26 9.36
CA ILE A 7 1.82 -16.49 10.32
C ILE A 7 2.28 -16.16 11.75
N LYS A 8 3.44 -16.68 12.18
CA LYS A 8 3.98 -16.41 13.52
C LYS A 8 4.24 -14.92 13.75
N TRP A 9 4.61 -14.18 12.71
CA TRP A 9 4.81 -12.74 12.78
C TRP A 9 3.48 -12.01 12.98
N TRP A 10 2.42 -12.39 12.25
CA TRP A 10 1.08 -11.81 12.43
C TRP A 10 0.49 -12.07 13.82
N LEU A 11 0.73 -13.25 14.39
CA LEU A 11 0.30 -13.59 15.76
C LEU A 11 0.94 -12.72 16.85
N LYS A 12 2.03 -12.00 16.54
CA LYS A 12 2.69 -11.07 17.48
C LYS A 12 2.14 -9.64 17.40
N GLN A 13 1.29 -9.34 16.42
CA GLN A 13 0.74 -7.98 16.25
C GLN A 13 -0.35 -7.70 17.28
N SER A 14 -0.76 -6.44 17.40
CA SER A 14 -1.87 -6.03 18.26
C SER A 14 -3.17 -6.76 17.88
N ARG A 15 -4.14 -6.81 18.80
CA ARG A 15 -5.44 -7.43 18.53
C ARG A 15 -6.20 -6.64 17.47
N GLU A 16 -6.01 -5.34 17.47
CA GLU A 16 -6.56 -4.37 16.54
C GLU A 16 -6.05 -4.65 15.11
N ALA A 17 -4.73 -4.81 14.94
CA ALA A 17 -4.15 -5.17 13.64
C ALA A 17 -4.58 -6.57 13.17
N GLN A 18 -4.65 -7.55 14.07
CA GLN A 18 -5.13 -8.89 13.74
C GLN A 18 -6.61 -8.90 13.31
N SER A 19 -7.45 -8.15 14.04
CA SER A 19 -8.90 -8.10 13.75
C SER A 19 -9.20 -7.39 12.44
N ALA A 20 -8.38 -6.40 12.06
CA ALA A 20 -8.52 -5.68 10.80
C ALA A 20 -8.38 -6.58 9.56
N ILE A 21 -7.72 -7.74 9.67
CA ILE A 21 -7.60 -8.71 8.57
C ILE A 21 -8.88 -9.55 8.40
N MET A 22 -9.65 -9.73 9.47
CA MET A 22 -10.82 -10.63 9.53
C MET A 22 -12.16 -9.89 9.51
N THR A 23 -12.13 -8.58 9.22
CA THR A 23 -13.31 -7.70 9.28
C THR A 23 -13.56 -7.12 7.90
N ASP A 24 -14.84 -6.99 7.52
CA ASP A 24 -15.28 -6.39 6.26
C ASP A 24 -14.62 -7.02 5.00
N GLU A 25 -14.38 -8.34 5.07
CA GLU A 25 -13.82 -9.10 3.96
C GLU A 25 -14.76 -9.07 2.74
N ILE A 26 -14.22 -8.65 1.60
CA ILE A 26 -14.91 -8.67 0.31
C ILE A 26 -14.13 -9.54 -0.69
N PRO A 27 -14.81 -10.06 -1.72
CA PRO A 27 -14.15 -10.73 -2.84
C PRO A 27 -13.03 -9.88 -3.45
N LEU A 28 -11.96 -10.54 -3.88
CA LEU A 28 -10.78 -9.84 -4.40
C LEU A 28 -11.08 -9.02 -5.66
N ASP A 29 -11.93 -9.53 -6.56
CA ASP A 29 -12.40 -8.81 -7.74
C ASP A 29 -13.21 -7.57 -7.35
N ASP A 30 -14.12 -7.66 -6.39
CA ASP A 30 -14.86 -6.51 -5.85
C ASP A 30 -13.90 -5.44 -5.28
N ALA A 31 -12.90 -5.84 -4.49
CA ALA A 31 -11.90 -4.92 -3.94
C ALA A 31 -11.08 -4.21 -5.03
N LEU A 32 -10.69 -4.94 -6.07
CA LEU A 32 -9.93 -4.39 -7.20
C LEU A 32 -10.79 -3.45 -8.06
N LEU A 33 -12.06 -3.77 -8.27
CA LEU A 33 -13.01 -2.90 -8.98
C LEU A 33 -13.26 -1.60 -8.19
N GLN A 34 -13.46 -1.69 -6.88
CA GLN A 34 -13.62 -0.51 -6.02
C GLN A 34 -12.37 0.38 -6.02
N LEU A 35 -11.17 -0.19 -5.96
CA LEU A 35 -9.92 0.59 -6.05
C LEU A 35 -9.79 1.26 -7.41
N ARG A 36 -10.18 0.58 -8.49
CA ARG A 36 -10.19 1.15 -9.84
C ARG A 36 -11.17 2.32 -9.95
N GLU A 37 -12.40 2.15 -9.46
CA GLU A 37 -13.42 3.21 -9.43
C GLU A 37 -12.90 4.43 -8.65
N PHE A 38 -12.32 4.21 -7.47
CA PHE A 38 -11.70 5.28 -6.68
C PHE A 38 -10.62 6.04 -7.47
N ILE A 39 -9.77 5.34 -8.24
CA ILE A 39 -8.75 5.98 -9.08
C ILE A 39 -9.39 6.76 -10.23
N ASP A 40 -10.40 6.19 -10.90
CA ASP A 40 -11.09 6.81 -12.02
C ASP A 40 -11.91 8.07 -11.59
N GLU A 41 -12.39 8.11 -10.34
CA GLU A 41 -13.08 9.27 -9.76
C GLU A 41 -12.13 10.43 -9.40
N ASN A 42 -10.89 10.12 -9.01
CA ASN A 42 -9.94 11.09 -8.47
C ASN A 42 -8.78 11.44 -9.42
N SER A 43 -8.59 10.64 -10.47
CA SER A 43 -7.49 10.76 -11.42
C SER A 43 -7.87 10.08 -12.74
N GLY A 44 -6.87 9.75 -13.56
CA GLY A 44 -7.05 8.85 -14.70
C GLY A 44 -5.84 7.95 -14.85
N GLU A 45 -6.03 6.82 -15.56
CA GLU A 45 -5.01 5.78 -15.77
C GLU A 45 -3.65 6.35 -16.21
N PHE A 46 -3.65 7.40 -17.03
CA PHE A 46 -2.44 8.05 -17.53
C PHE A 46 -1.70 8.88 -16.47
N PHE A 47 -2.42 9.45 -15.51
CA PHE A 47 -1.90 10.47 -14.57
C PHE A 47 -1.62 9.91 -13.18
N VAL A 48 -2.37 8.89 -12.75
CA VAL A 48 -2.23 8.33 -11.40
C VAL A 48 -0.81 7.80 -11.19
N GLN A 49 -0.21 8.16 -10.06
CA GLN A 49 1.08 7.64 -9.60
C GLN A 49 0.86 6.82 -8.33
N VAL A 50 1.27 5.55 -8.36
CA VAL A 50 1.03 4.62 -7.26
C VAL A 50 2.28 4.48 -6.42
N TRP A 51 2.18 4.91 -5.17
CA TRP A 51 3.27 4.91 -4.20
C TRP A 51 3.19 3.69 -3.30
N GLY A 52 4.26 2.89 -3.27
CA GLY A 52 4.44 1.79 -2.33
C GLY A 52 5.71 1.98 -1.48
N ASN A 53 5.69 1.56 -0.22
CA ASN A 53 6.89 1.57 0.64
C ASN A 53 7.76 0.33 0.39
N GLY A 54 8.34 0.31 -0.81
CA GLY A 54 8.81 -0.89 -1.50
C GLY A 54 7.92 -1.17 -2.71
N ALA A 55 7.98 -0.30 -3.73
CA ALA A 55 7.13 -0.39 -4.93
C ALA A 55 7.24 -1.73 -5.68
N ASN A 56 8.37 -2.42 -5.55
CA ASN A 56 8.59 -3.75 -6.13
C ASN A 56 7.85 -4.89 -5.40
N PHE A 57 7.20 -4.61 -4.27
CA PHE A 57 6.43 -5.57 -3.50
C PHE A 57 4.93 -5.32 -3.65
N ASP A 58 4.38 -4.32 -2.97
CA ASP A 58 2.92 -4.11 -2.89
C ASP A 58 2.30 -3.80 -4.27
N ASN A 59 2.91 -2.89 -5.04
CA ASN A 59 2.38 -2.55 -6.37
C ASN A 59 2.47 -3.75 -7.32
N THR A 60 3.50 -4.59 -7.18
CA THR A 60 3.63 -5.81 -7.98
C THR A 60 2.55 -6.83 -7.60
N ILE A 61 2.28 -7.01 -6.30
CA ILE A 61 1.20 -7.88 -5.82
C ILE A 61 -0.14 -7.39 -6.36
N LEU A 62 -0.46 -6.10 -6.26
CA LEU A 62 -1.70 -5.54 -6.80
C LEU A 62 -1.80 -5.76 -8.31
N ARG A 63 -0.75 -5.48 -9.09
CA ARG A 63 -0.74 -5.70 -10.53
C ARG A 63 -0.98 -7.18 -10.88
N ARG A 64 -0.34 -8.11 -10.17
CA ARG A 64 -0.57 -9.56 -10.36
C ARG A 64 -1.98 -9.97 -9.97
N SER A 65 -2.58 -9.34 -8.97
CA SER A 65 -3.98 -9.57 -8.60
C SER A 65 -4.94 -9.13 -9.70
N TYR A 66 -4.72 -7.96 -10.30
CA TYR A 66 -5.46 -7.50 -11.49
C TYR A 66 -5.34 -8.49 -12.66
N GLU A 67 -4.12 -8.89 -13.01
CA GLU A 67 -3.87 -9.88 -14.07
C GLU A 67 -4.58 -11.21 -13.82
N ARG A 68 -4.53 -11.70 -12.58
CA ARG A 68 -5.16 -12.97 -12.17
C ARG A 68 -6.69 -12.93 -12.29
N GLN A 69 -7.31 -11.78 -12.02
CA GLN A 69 -8.76 -11.60 -12.14
C GLN A 69 -9.20 -11.20 -13.56
N GLY A 70 -8.26 -11.01 -14.50
CA GLY A 70 -8.58 -10.52 -15.85
C GLY A 70 -9.07 -9.07 -15.87
N ILE A 71 -8.86 -8.32 -14.80
CA ILE A 71 -9.25 -6.91 -14.67
C ILE A 71 -8.05 -6.05 -15.13
N PRO A 72 -8.22 -5.12 -16.07
CA PRO A 72 -7.14 -4.21 -16.46
C PRO A 72 -6.65 -3.39 -15.25
N CYS A 73 -5.33 -3.39 -15.03
CA CYS A 73 -4.70 -2.60 -13.98
C CYS A 73 -4.90 -1.09 -14.24
N PRO A 74 -5.38 -0.30 -13.26
CA PRO A 74 -5.78 1.10 -13.48
C PRO A 74 -4.60 2.09 -13.48
N TRP A 75 -3.37 1.62 -13.66
CA TRP A 75 -2.20 2.49 -13.87
C TRP A 75 -1.15 1.85 -14.76
N ARG A 76 -0.41 2.71 -15.46
CA ARG A 76 0.70 2.32 -16.33
C ARG A 76 1.92 1.83 -15.54
N TYR A 77 2.69 0.91 -16.11
CA TYR A 77 3.87 0.31 -15.45
C TYR A 77 4.94 1.34 -15.06
N TYR A 78 5.02 2.48 -15.77
CA TYR A 78 5.99 3.54 -15.49
C TYR A 78 5.51 4.53 -14.41
N ASN A 79 4.30 4.34 -13.87
CA ASN A 79 3.71 5.19 -12.83
C ASN A 79 3.92 4.64 -11.41
N ASP A 80 4.60 3.51 -11.25
CA ASP A 80 5.00 3.00 -9.94
C ASP A 80 6.05 3.93 -9.31
N ARG A 81 5.90 4.21 -8.00
CA ARG A 81 6.75 5.10 -7.20
C ARG A 81 7.10 4.46 -5.87
N ASP A 82 8.31 4.71 -5.38
CA ASP A 82 8.80 4.12 -4.13
C ASP A 82 8.98 5.19 -3.06
N VAL A 83 8.20 5.06 -1.99
CA VAL A 83 8.26 5.92 -0.80
C VAL A 83 9.65 5.86 -0.17
N ARG A 84 10.32 4.70 -0.17
CA ARG A 84 11.67 4.56 0.42
C ARG A 84 12.68 5.43 -0.30
N THR A 85 12.54 5.58 -1.61
CA THR A 85 13.44 6.44 -2.39
C THR A 85 13.34 7.89 -1.94
N ILE A 86 12.14 8.43 -1.75
CA ILE A 86 11.96 9.80 -1.26
C ILE A 86 12.46 9.97 0.16
N VAL A 87 12.19 8.99 1.04
CA VAL A 87 12.70 9.03 2.43
C VAL A 87 14.22 9.05 2.46
N GLU A 88 14.91 8.24 1.64
CA GLU A 88 16.38 8.23 1.59
C GLU A 88 16.94 9.53 0.99
N LEU A 89 16.28 10.12 0.00
CA LEU A 89 16.67 11.44 -0.53
C LEU A 89 16.54 12.55 0.53
N GLY A 90 15.48 12.52 1.35
CA GLY A 90 15.32 13.44 2.47
C GLY A 90 16.49 13.33 3.47
N LYS A 91 16.88 12.10 3.83
CA LYS A 91 18.01 11.89 4.74
C LYS A 91 19.32 12.47 4.22
N ALA A 92 19.53 12.45 2.90
CA ALA A 92 20.72 13.03 2.28
C ALA A 92 20.82 14.56 2.46
N ILE A 93 19.70 15.23 2.78
CA ILE A 93 19.64 16.66 3.11
C ILE A 93 19.31 16.89 4.59
N ASP A 94 19.61 15.92 5.46
CA ASP A 94 19.39 15.96 6.91
C ASP A 94 17.90 16.08 7.32
N PHE A 95 17.00 15.51 6.52
CA PHE A 95 15.56 15.43 6.81
C PHE A 95 15.07 13.99 6.81
N ASP A 96 14.79 13.42 8.00
CA ASP A 96 14.15 12.10 8.10
C ASP A 96 12.63 12.23 8.34
N ALA A 97 11.86 12.01 7.27
CA ALA A 97 10.40 12.04 7.31
C ALA A 97 9.80 11.07 8.34
N ARG A 98 10.47 9.93 8.60
CA ARG A 98 9.99 8.92 9.55
C ARG A 98 10.09 9.37 11.01
N THR A 99 10.98 10.31 11.30
CA THR A 99 11.11 10.91 12.64
C THR A 99 10.35 12.23 12.75
N ALA A 100 10.27 12.97 11.65
CA ALA A 100 9.61 14.27 11.61
C ALA A 100 8.07 14.14 11.70
N ILE A 101 7.51 13.08 11.14
CA ILE A 101 6.06 12.86 11.09
C ILE A 101 5.70 11.72 12.05
N PRO A 102 4.94 11.99 13.13
CA PRO A 102 4.52 10.94 14.05
C PRO A 102 3.52 10.00 13.38
N PHE A 103 3.62 8.71 13.74
CA PHE A 103 2.64 7.71 13.31
C PHE A 103 1.30 7.95 14.01
N GLU A 104 0.22 7.90 13.26
CA GLU A 104 -1.15 8.02 13.74
C GLU A 104 -1.94 6.78 13.31
N GLY A 105 -2.66 6.14 14.24
CA GLY A 105 -3.44 4.92 13.99
C GLY A 105 -2.77 3.67 14.55
N GLU A 106 -3.13 2.50 14.00
CA GLU A 106 -2.62 1.20 14.40
C GLU A 106 -1.56 0.69 13.41
N ARG A 107 -0.39 0.29 13.92
CA ARG A 107 0.66 -0.24 13.04
C ARG A 107 0.22 -1.57 12.44
N HIS A 108 0.56 -1.78 11.17
CA HIS A 108 0.17 -2.98 10.43
C HIS A 108 -1.33 -3.06 10.14
N ASN A 109 -2.07 -1.96 10.32
CA ASN A 109 -3.31 -1.72 9.62
C ASN A 109 -3.01 -1.08 8.25
N ALA A 110 -3.51 -1.68 7.16
CA ALA A 110 -3.18 -1.26 5.81
C ALA A 110 -3.60 0.19 5.49
N LEU A 111 -4.74 0.65 6.00
CA LEU A 111 -5.24 2.01 5.77
C LEU A 111 -4.41 3.05 6.53
N ASP A 112 -4.11 2.78 7.80
CA ASP A 112 -3.31 3.69 8.63
C ASP A 112 -1.87 3.78 8.09
N ASP A 113 -1.28 2.64 7.71
CA ASP A 113 0.04 2.60 7.08
C ASP A 113 0.05 3.37 5.75
N ALA A 114 -0.97 3.22 4.90
CA ALA A 114 -1.07 3.95 3.62
C ALA A 114 -1.20 5.47 3.83
N ARG A 115 -2.06 5.91 4.77
CA ARG A 115 -2.21 7.33 5.13
C ARG A 115 -0.92 7.91 5.67
N TYR A 116 -0.24 7.18 6.55
CA TYR A 116 1.02 7.61 7.12
C TYR A 116 2.10 7.77 6.06
N GLN A 117 2.22 6.82 5.14
CA GLN A 117 3.19 6.87 4.05
C GLN A 117 2.90 7.98 3.03
N ALA A 118 1.62 8.27 2.77
CA ALA A 118 1.23 9.38 1.90
C ALA A 118 1.73 10.73 2.42
N LYS A 119 1.79 10.94 3.75
CA LYS A 119 2.34 12.17 4.37
C LYS A 119 3.83 12.39 4.06
N TYR A 120 4.58 11.36 3.66
CA TYR A 120 6.01 11.50 3.34
C TYR A 120 6.26 12.06 1.94
N VAL A 121 5.29 11.90 1.05
CA VAL A 121 5.43 12.18 -0.39
C VAL A 121 4.48 13.29 -0.85
N SER A 122 3.77 13.92 0.10
CA SER A 122 2.85 15.04 -0.09
C SER A 122 3.54 16.39 -0.03
#